data_AF-A0ABD1XD06-F1
#
_entry.id   AF-A0ABD1XD06-F1
#
_cell.length_a   1.000
_cell.length_b   1.000
_cell.length_c   1.000
_cell.angle_alpha   90.00
_cell.angle_beta   90.00
_cell.angle_gamma   90.00
#
_symmetry.space_group_name_H-M   'P 1'
#
loop_
_entity.id
_entity.type
_entity.pdbx_description
1 polymer ?
#
loop_
_entity_poly.entity_id
_entity_poly.type
_entity_poly.pdbx_seq_one_letter_code
_entity_poly.pdbx_strand_id
1 'polypeptide(L)'
;MSDVDEIPSMHTINLLRWCDDTPSILHLRLKNYLYSFEFLVDNNSWRASIHRYQSGKTKYAHYRQSDDILADAGWHCSFCFRHVKEFIFKMKAYSHVDRVRFSHYLNPRRIQRVICRGADLFDMLPEEYTFKEIIGKMGPIPHSYSAVHLPAYLLQSPKEYKFLLPGNCIRESG
;
A
#
# COMPACT_ATOMS: atom_id res chain seq x y z
N MET A 1 -9.46 10.77 -5.71
CA MET A 1 -8.75 11.27 -4.53
C MET A 1 -8.09 10.07 -3.89
N SER A 2 -6.76 10.04 -3.93
CA SER A 2 -5.97 8.92 -3.43
C SER A 2 -4.54 9.42 -3.17
N ASP A 3 -3.82 8.69 -2.33
CA ASP A 3 -2.37 8.88 -2.20
C ASP A 3 -1.65 8.30 -3.44
N VAL A 4 -0.37 8.65 -3.59
CA VAL A 4 0.44 8.26 -4.77
C VAL A 4 0.66 6.75 -4.82
N ASP A 5 0.67 6.07 -3.68
CA ASP A 5 0.82 4.62 -3.55
C ASP A 5 -0.49 3.84 -3.65
N GLU A 6 -1.61 4.50 -3.95
CA GLU A 6 -2.94 3.92 -4.17
C GLU A 6 -3.29 3.96 -5.67
N ILE A 7 -3.02 2.87 -6.37
CA ILE A 7 -3.09 2.80 -7.84
C ILE A 7 -4.28 1.94 -8.27
N PRO A 8 -5.27 2.52 -8.98
CA PRO A 8 -6.37 1.75 -9.56
C PRO A 8 -5.87 0.84 -10.69
N SER A 9 -6.49 -0.33 -10.83
CA SER A 9 -6.17 -1.27 -11.91
C SER A 9 -6.66 -0.76 -13.27
N MET A 10 -6.02 -1.21 -14.35
CA MET A 10 -6.47 -0.90 -15.71
C MET A 10 -7.91 -1.37 -15.95
N HIS A 11 -8.28 -2.56 -15.44
CA HIS A 11 -9.64 -3.07 -15.56
C HIS A 11 -10.66 -2.17 -14.85
N THR A 12 -10.33 -1.70 -13.65
CA THR A 12 -11.15 -0.74 -12.88
C THR A 12 -11.38 0.54 -13.67
N ILE A 13 -10.31 1.13 -14.21
CA ILE A 13 -10.41 2.36 -15.01
C ILE A 13 -11.26 2.11 -16.26
N ASN A 14 -11.07 0.98 -16.95
CA ASN A 14 -11.89 0.65 -18.10
C ASN A 14 -13.36 0.53 -17.71
N LEU A 15 -13.70 -0.26 -16.68
CA LEU A 15 -15.06 -0.41 -16.20
C LEU A 15 -15.75 0.94 -15.95
N LEU A 16 -15.07 1.84 -15.24
CA LEU A 16 -15.62 3.16 -14.91
C LEU A 16 -15.76 4.10 -16.11
N ARG A 17 -14.97 3.89 -17.18
CA ARG A 17 -15.13 4.63 -18.44
C ARG A 17 -16.31 4.15 -19.27
N TRP A 18 -16.72 2.88 -19.10
CA TRP A 18 -17.82 2.27 -19.86
C TRP A 18 -19.19 2.43 -19.18
N CYS A 19 -19.22 2.77 -17.89
CA CYS A 19 -20.47 2.98 -17.16
C CYS A 19 -20.95 4.43 -17.28
N ASP A 20 -22.18 4.63 -17.76
CA ASP A 20 -22.79 5.97 -17.89
C ASP A 20 -23.27 6.53 -16.54
N ASP A 21 -23.69 5.67 -15.61
CA ASP A 21 -24.25 6.08 -14.32
C ASP A 21 -23.43 5.54 -13.14
N THR A 22 -22.25 6.12 -12.94
CA THR A 22 -21.46 5.85 -11.72
C THR A 22 -21.94 6.73 -10.56
N PRO A 23 -21.83 6.24 -9.31
CA PRO A 23 -22.04 7.06 -8.12
C PRO A 23 -21.23 8.36 -8.16
N SER A 24 -21.71 9.40 -7.46
CA SER A 24 -21.00 10.69 -7.38
C SER A 24 -19.62 10.55 -6.71
N ILE A 25 -19.55 9.69 -5.70
CA ILE A 25 -18.32 9.30 -5.00
C ILE A 25 -18.34 7.77 -4.85
N LEU A 26 -17.33 7.11 -5.40
CA LEU A 26 -17.15 5.68 -5.33
C LEU A 26 -15.80 5.35 -4.72
N HIS A 27 -15.78 4.68 -3.57
CA HIS A 27 -14.55 4.19 -2.96
C HIS A 27 -14.01 2.98 -3.72
N LEU A 28 -12.69 2.81 -3.69
CA LEU A 28 -11.96 1.75 -4.35
C LEU A 28 -11.32 0.87 -3.27
N ARG A 29 -11.75 -0.40 -3.22
CA ARG A 29 -11.11 -1.38 -2.36
C ARG A 29 -9.91 -2.00 -3.06
N LEU A 30 -8.73 -1.55 -2.66
CA LEU A 30 -7.43 -1.96 -3.15
C LEU A 30 -6.84 -3.09 -2.30
N LYS A 31 -6.05 -3.96 -2.94
CA LYS A 31 -5.22 -4.96 -2.25
C LYS A 31 -4.09 -4.23 -1.54
N ASN A 32 -3.93 -4.46 -0.25
CA ASN A 32 -3.03 -3.73 0.63
C ASN A 32 -1.70 -4.47 0.81
N TYR A 33 -0.63 -3.93 0.27
CA TYR A 33 0.71 -4.49 0.32
C TYR A 33 1.65 -3.62 1.17
N LEU A 34 2.65 -4.28 1.75
CA LEU A 34 3.69 -3.61 2.51
C LEU A 34 5.07 -3.99 1.95
N TYR A 35 5.95 -3.01 1.77
CA TYR A 35 7.34 -3.17 1.29
C TYR A 35 7.52 -3.65 -0.16
N SER A 36 6.73 -4.60 -0.64
CA SER A 36 6.70 -5.15 -2.00
C SER A 36 5.41 -5.94 -2.24
N PHE A 37 5.21 -6.46 -3.46
CA PHE A 37 4.09 -7.36 -3.77
C PHE A 37 4.24 -8.77 -3.18
N GLU A 38 5.28 -9.00 -2.39
CA GLU A 38 5.48 -10.24 -1.63
C GLU A 38 4.63 -10.29 -0.36
N PHE A 39 4.33 -9.14 0.24
CA PHE A 39 3.69 -9.06 1.56
C PHE A 39 2.29 -8.44 1.45
N LEU A 40 1.31 -9.28 1.13
CA LEU A 40 -0.09 -8.91 1.15
C LEU A 40 -0.59 -8.87 2.60
N VAL A 41 -0.97 -7.69 3.07
CA VAL A 41 -1.51 -7.46 4.42
C VAL A 41 -2.97 -7.89 4.49
N ASP A 42 -3.80 -7.32 3.61
CA ASP A 42 -5.23 -7.58 3.50
C ASP A 42 -5.81 -7.01 2.21
N ASN A 43 -7.14 -7.05 2.07
CA ASN A 43 -7.88 -6.44 0.97
C ASN A 43 -8.78 -5.28 1.47
N ASN A 44 -8.36 -4.57 2.52
CA ASN A 44 -9.18 -3.59 3.22
C ASN A 44 -8.69 -2.14 3.02
N SER A 45 -7.83 -1.87 2.03
CA SER A 45 -7.49 -0.48 1.70
C SER A 45 -8.61 0.14 0.87
N TRP A 46 -9.48 0.95 1.48
CA TRP A 46 -10.70 1.47 0.83
C TRP A 46 -10.77 3.00 0.69
N ARG A 47 -9.81 3.76 1.24
CA ARG A 47 -9.91 5.24 1.33
C ARG A 47 -9.79 5.95 -0.01
N ALA A 48 -9.08 5.35 -0.97
CA ALA A 48 -9.00 5.83 -2.33
C ALA A 48 -10.40 5.90 -2.95
N SER A 49 -10.74 7.00 -3.60
CA SER A 49 -12.06 7.20 -4.19
C SER A 49 -12.02 7.89 -5.55
N ILE A 50 -12.99 7.57 -6.40
CA ILE A 50 -13.25 8.26 -7.66
C ILE A 50 -14.45 9.17 -7.48
N HIS A 51 -14.34 10.36 -8.05
CA HIS A 51 -15.31 11.43 -7.88
C HIS A 51 -15.79 11.87 -9.26
N ARG A 52 -17.11 12.02 -9.42
CA ARG A 52 -17.66 12.82 -10.51
C ARG A 52 -17.33 14.27 -10.23
N TYR A 53 -16.37 14.80 -10.98
CA TYR A 53 -15.84 16.13 -10.74
C TYR A 53 -16.93 17.20 -10.90
N GLN A 54 -17.08 18.04 -9.88
CA GLN A 54 -17.95 19.20 -9.87
C GLN A 54 -17.13 20.43 -9.47
N SER A 55 -17.02 21.39 -10.39
CA SER A 55 -16.26 22.61 -10.17
C SER A 55 -16.74 23.35 -8.90
N GLY A 56 -15.80 23.78 -8.06
CA GLY A 56 -16.07 24.48 -6.80
C GLY A 56 -16.61 23.62 -5.65
N LYS A 57 -17.02 22.37 -5.90
CA LYS A 57 -17.54 21.44 -4.88
C LYS A 57 -16.57 20.31 -4.57
N THR A 58 -15.96 19.71 -5.58
CA THR A 58 -15.03 18.60 -5.39
C THR A 58 -13.74 19.10 -4.74
N LYS A 59 -13.45 18.59 -3.55
CA LYS A 59 -12.23 18.89 -2.77
C LYS A 59 -11.50 17.59 -2.45
N TYR A 60 -10.19 17.70 -2.20
CA TYR A 60 -9.42 16.57 -1.74
C TYR A 60 -9.92 16.09 -0.37
N ALA A 61 -10.09 14.78 -0.24
CA ALA A 61 -10.44 14.11 1.01
C ALA A 61 -9.93 12.67 0.95
N HIS A 62 -9.38 12.20 2.07
CA HIS A 62 -8.86 10.84 2.26
C HIS A 62 -9.48 10.20 3.50
N TYR A 63 -10.81 10.13 3.51
CA TYR A 63 -11.64 9.54 4.55
C TYR A 63 -12.97 9.06 3.93
N ARG A 64 -13.83 8.39 4.71
CA ARG A 64 -15.11 7.90 4.21
C ARG A 64 -16.04 9.04 3.82
N GLN A 65 -16.40 9.10 2.54
CA GLN A 65 -17.37 10.06 1.99
C GLN A 65 -18.62 9.42 1.36
N SER A 66 -18.68 8.09 1.28
CA SER A 66 -19.70 7.30 0.61
C SER A 66 -19.67 5.89 1.19
N ASP A 67 -20.77 5.16 1.02
CA ASP A 67 -20.91 3.76 1.41
C ASP A 67 -20.70 2.81 0.23
N ASP A 68 -20.66 3.35 -1.00
CA ASP A 68 -20.42 2.58 -2.21
C ASP A 68 -18.92 2.29 -2.34
N ILE A 69 -18.58 1.01 -2.46
CA ILE A 69 -17.20 0.54 -2.57
C ILE A 69 -17.10 -0.45 -3.73
N LEU A 70 -16.23 -0.15 -4.69
CA LEU A 70 -15.86 -1.06 -5.76
C LEU A 70 -14.77 -2.03 -5.28
N ALA A 71 -15.09 -3.32 -5.28
CA ALA A 71 -14.16 -4.38 -4.93
C ALA A 71 -13.08 -4.62 -6.01
N ASP A 72 -11.93 -5.17 -5.59
CA ASP A 72 -10.81 -5.56 -6.48
C ASP A 72 -10.37 -4.43 -7.42
N ALA A 73 -10.28 -3.22 -6.86
CA ALA A 73 -10.15 -2.02 -7.66
C ALA A 73 -8.69 -1.67 -8.02
N GLY A 74 -7.68 -2.35 -7.47
CA GLY A 74 -6.26 -2.06 -7.69
C GLY A 74 -5.39 -2.41 -6.49
N TRP A 75 -4.33 -1.62 -6.30
CA TRP A 75 -3.27 -1.89 -5.33
C TRP A 75 -2.95 -0.67 -4.49
N HIS A 76 -2.76 -0.88 -3.19
CA HIS A 76 -2.15 0.08 -2.28
C HIS A 76 -0.84 -0.53 -1.79
N CYS A 77 0.29 0.15 -1.96
CA CYS A 77 1.61 -0.41 -1.62
C CYS A 77 2.38 0.54 -0.70
N SER A 78 2.24 0.35 0.60
CA SER A 78 2.92 1.17 1.59
C SER A 78 4.40 0.78 1.73
N PHE A 79 5.28 1.78 1.83
CA PHE A 79 6.74 1.60 1.96
C PHE A 79 7.37 0.79 0.81
N CYS A 80 6.80 0.83 -0.39
CA CYS A 80 7.28 0.09 -1.55
C CYS A 80 8.37 0.86 -2.31
N PHE A 81 9.47 1.17 -1.62
CA PHE A 81 10.56 2.00 -2.14
C PHE A 81 11.75 1.18 -2.68
N ARG A 82 12.55 1.79 -3.56
CA ARG A 82 13.74 1.17 -4.17
C ARG A 82 14.94 1.22 -3.22
N HIS A 83 15.09 2.32 -2.47
CA HIS A 83 16.24 2.59 -1.62
C HIS A 83 15.87 2.66 -0.14
N VAL A 84 16.75 2.13 0.72
CA VAL A 84 16.55 2.18 2.19
C VAL A 84 16.43 3.61 2.73
N LYS A 85 17.08 4.58 2.10
CA LYS A 85 16.99 6.01 2.48
C LYS A 85 15.57 6.56 2.40
N GLU A 86 14.74 6.06 1.48
CA GLU A 86 13.35 6.47 1.31
C GLU A 86 12.47 5.95 2.44
N PHE A 87 12.76 4.74 2.94
CA PHE A 87 12.13 4.22 4.16
C PHE A 87 12.47 5.12 5.36
N ILE A 88 13.74 5.44 5.56
CA ILE A 88 14.19 6.32 6.64
C ILE A 88 13.52 7.70 6.53
N PHE A 89 13.42 8.24 5.31
CA PHE A 89 12.73 9.51 5.06
C PHE A 89 11.25 9.42 5.46
N LYS A 90 10.51 8.42 4.97
CA LYS A 90 9.09 8.24 5.32
C LYS A 90 8.89 8.00 6.82
N MET A 91 9.77 7.24 7.47
CA MET A 91 9.74 7.02 8.93
C MET A 91 9.97 8.30 9.73
N LYS A 92 10.81 9.22 9.24
CA LYS A 92 11.05 10.53 9.88
C LYS A 92 9.99 11.58 9.52
N ALA A 93 9.13 11.30 8.55
CA ALA A 93 8.13 12.24 8.08
C ALA A 93 6.94 12.32 9.04
N TYR A 94 6.23 13.45 8.94
CA TYR A 94 5.17 13.94 9.83
C TYR A 94 4.33 12.86 10.53
N SER A 95 3.65 11.99 9.78
CA SER A 95 2.68 11.01 10.31
C SER A 95 3.31 9.78 10.99
N HIS A 96 4.63 9.63 10.95
CA HIS A 96 5.34 8.46 11.48
C HIS A 96 6.47 8.82 12.45
N VAL A 97 6.81 10.11 12.57
CA VAL A 97 7.95 10.56 13.38
C VAL A 97 7.81 10.18 14.85
N ASP A 98 6.58 10.18 15.36
CA ASP A 98 6.21 9.78 16.71
C ASP A 98 6.44 8.28 16.98
N ARG A 99 6.42 7.45 15.93
CA ARG A 99 6.66 6.00 16.01
C ARG A 99 8.15 5.66 16.10
N VAL A 100 9.04 6.59 15.74
CA VAL A 100 10.51 6.41 15.80
C VAL A 100 10.99 6.65 17.24
N ARG A 101 10.70 5.70 18.13
CA ARG A 101 11.04 5.81 19.57
C ARG A 101 12.53 5.62 19.87
N PHE A 102 13.22 4.84 19.04
CA PHE A 102 14.63 4.52 19.23
C PHE A 102 15.43 4.75 17.95
N SER A 103 16.64 5.30 18.10
CA SER A 103 17.53 5.63 16.96
C SER A 103 17.89 4.41 16.10
N HIS A 104 17.93 3.22 16.70
CA HIS A 104 18.25 1.98 15.99
C HIS A 104 17.17 1.56 14.97
N TYR A 105 15.93 2.07 15.09
CA TYR A 105 14.89 1.85 14.08
C TYR A 105 15.29 2.39 12.71
N LEU A 106 16.10 3.46 12.70
CA LEU A 106 16.61 4.11 11.50
C LEU A 106 17.90 3.47 10.96
N ASN A 107 18.40 2.39 11.58
CA ASN A 107 19.59 1.71 11.11
C ASN A 107 19.31 1.01 9.76
N PRO A 108 20.02 1.34 8.67
CA PRO A 108 19.74 0.78 7.35
C PRO A 108 19.81 -0.74 7.28
N ARG A 109 20.75 -1.36 8.01
CA ARG A 109 20.90 -2.83 8.06
C ARG A 109 19.75 -3.48 8.81
N ARG A 110 19.21 -2.83 9.85
CA ARG A 110 18.00 -3.29 10.55
C ARG A 110 16.80 -3.19 9.62
N ILE A 111 16.57 -2.02 9.01
CA ILE A 111 15.45 -1.80 8.08
C ILE A 111 15.44 -2.87 7.00
N GLN A 112 16.57 -3.07 6.32
CA GLN A 112 16.69 -4.10 5.28
C GLN A 112 16.30 -5.50 5.77
N ARG A 113 16.72 -5.87 6.98
CA ARG A 113 16.40 -7.16 7.59
C ARG A 113 14.92 -7.27 7.95
N VAL A 114 14.32 -6.21 8.48
CA VAL A 114 12.92 -6.17 8.91
C VAL A 114 11.98 -6.26 7.70
N ILE A 115 12.22 -5.46 6.65
CA ILE A 115 11.39 -5.47 5.45
C ILE A 115 11.49 -6.81 4.71
N CYS A 116 12.66 -7.44 4.69
CA CYS A 116 12.86 -8.77 4.10
C CYS A 116 12.14 -9.89 4.86
N ARG A 117 11.80 -9.68 6.13
CA ARG A 117 11.04 -10.64 6.93
C ARG A 117 9.54 -10.38 6.90
N GLY A 118 9.08 -9.27 6.30
CA GLY A 118 7.70 -8.82 6.40
C GLY A 118 7.31 -8.34 7.81
N ALA A 119 8.28 -8.00 8.65
CA ALA A 119 8.04 -7.57 10.04
C ALA A 119 7.74 -6.06 10.13
N ASP A 120 7.20 -5.60 11.27
CA ASP A 120 6.89 -4.19 11.50
C ASP A 120 8.16 -3.35 11.71
N LEU A 121 8.26 -2.19 11.05
CA LEU A 121 9.44 -1.31 11.14
C LEU A 121 9.61 -0.68 12.53
N PHE A 122 8.52 -0.51 13.27
CA PHE A 122 8.45 0.21 14.54
C PHE A 122 8.31 -0.72 15.76
N ASP A 123 8.30 -2.05 15.54
CA ASP A 123 8.02 -3.09 16.53
C ASP A 123 6.69 -2.86 17.28
N MET A 124 5.67 -2.37 16.56
CA MET A 124 4.33 -2.09 17.08
C MET A 124 3.37 -3.27 16.88
N LEU A 125 2.29 -3.27 17.67
CA LEU A 125 1.16 -4.18 17.44
C LEU A 125 0.32 -3.71 16.25
N PRO A 126 -0.40 -4.63 15.58
CA PRO A 126 -1.33 -4.26 14.51
C PRO A 126 -2.39 -3.25 14.95
N GLU A 127 -2.65 -2.23 14.13
CA GLU A 127 -3.66 -1.20 14.35
C GLU A 127 -5.07 -1.71 13.97
N GLU A 128 -5.61 -2.65 14.75
CA GLU A 128 -6.91 -3.28 14.49
C GLU A 128 -7.90 -3.10 15.65
N TYR A 129 -9.20 -3.25 15.35
CA TYR A 129 -10.28 -2.96 16.31
C TYR A 129 -10.88 -4.21 16.96
N THR A 130 -10.52 -5.41 16.50
CA THR A 130 -11.01 -6.67 17.08
C THR A 130 -9.84 -7.57 17.50
N PHE A 131 -10.00 -8.31 18.61
CA PHE A 131 -8.97 -9.27 19.05
C PHE A 131 -8.63 -10.31 17.99
N LYS A 132 -9.63 -10.74 17.21
CA LYS A 132 -9.43 -11.69 16.11
C LYS A 132 -8.48 -11.13 15.05
N GLU A 133 -8.65 -9.87 14.66
CA GLU A 133 -7.79 -9.20 13.68
C GLU A 133 -6.41 -8.89 14.26
N ILE A 134 -6.33 -8.42 15.51
CA ILE A 134 -5.06 -8.19 16.20
C ILE A 134 -4.23 -9.48 16.22
N ILE A 135 -4.82 -10.59 16.68
CA ILE A 135 -4.13 -11.89 16.75
C ILE A 135 -3.80 -12.40 15.34
N GLY A 136 -4.73 -12.27 14.40
CA GLY A 136 -4.56 -12.74 13.03
C GLY A 136 -3.48 -12.01 12.23
N LYS A 137 -3.21 -10.74 12.57
CA LYS A 137 -2.17 -9.91 11.95
C LYS A 137 -0.91 -9.79 12.82
N MET A 138 -0.83 -10.50 13.94
CA MET A 138 0.31 -10.43 14.83
C MET A 138 1.51 -11.15 14.22
N GLY A 139 2.68 -10.51 14.29
CA GLY A 139 3.92 -11.05 13.75
C GLY A 139 4.17 -10.62 12.30
N PRO A 140 5.15 -11.25 11.62
CA PRO A 140 5.52 -10.87 10.27
C PRO A 140 4.46 -11.30 9.25
N ILE A 141 4.26 -10.46 8.22
CA ILE A 141 3.37 -10.76 7.10
C ILE A 141 3.93 -11.96 6.33
N PRO A 142 3.10 -12.98 6.01
CA PRO A 142 3.57 -14.15 5.29
C PRO A 142 4.03 -13.79 3.87
N HIS A 143 5.07 -14.48 3.42
CA HIS A 143 5.58 -14.35 2.06
C HIS A 143 4.60 -14.95 1.06
N SER A 144 4.30 -14.21 0.00
CA SER A 144 3.57 -14.67 -1.18
C SER A 144 4.47 -14.62 -2.40
N TYR A 145 4.70 -15.77 -3.02
CA TYR A 145 5.49 -15.88 -4.26
C TYR A 145 4.63 -15.86 -5.53
N SER A 146 3.38 -15.42 -5.41
CA SER A 146 2.46 -15.33 -6.54
C SER A 146 2.68 -14.04 -7.34
N ALA A 147 2.73 -14.16 -8.67
CA ALA A 147 2.69 -13.03 -9.59
C ALA A 147 1.28 -12.75 -10.13
N VAL A 148 0.27 -13.44 -9.60
CA VAL A 148 -1.11 -13.33 -10.08
C VAL A 148 -1.72 -12.01 -9.59
N HIS A 149 -2.40 -11.29 -10.47
CA HIS A 149 -2.97 -9.96 -10.22
C HIS A 149 -1.95 -8.89 -9.82
N LEU A 150 -0.69 -8.99 -10.24
CA LEU A 150 0.25 -7.86 -10.13
C LEU A 150 0.08 -6.89 -11.29
N PRO A 151 0.47 -5.60 -11.12
CA PRO A 151 0.49 -4.65 -12.23
C PRO A 151 1.30 -5.18 -13.43
N ALA A 152 0.67 -5.23 -14.60
CA ALA A 152 1.27 -5.82 -15.80
C ALA A 152 2.63 -5.18 -16.18
N TYR A 153 2.77 -3.88 -15.94
CA TYR A 153 4.00 -3.15 -16.21
C TYR A 153 5.20 -3.66 -15.40
N LEU A 154 4.99 -4.14 -14.17
CA LEU A 154 6.06 -4.75 -13.36
C LEU A 154 6.57 -6.05 -13.97
N LEU A 155 5.65 -6.82 -14.58
CA LEU A 155 5.97 -8.09 -15.23
C LEU A 155 6.67 -7.87 -16.58
N GLN A 156 6.39 -6.75 -17.25
CA GLN A 156 7.05 -6.34 -18.49
C GLN A 156 8.46 -5.79 -18.24
N SER A 157 8.69 -5.13 -17.09
CA SER A 157 9.96 -4.51 -16.72
C SER A 157 10.56 -5.10 -15.41
N PRO A 158 10.76 -6.43 -15.32
CA PRO A 158 11.11 -7.10 -14.06
C PRO A 158 12.52 -6.76 -13.56
N LYS A 159 13.43 -6.32 -14.44
CA LYS A 159 14.78 -5.91 -14.05
C LYS A 159 14.76 -4.59 -13.28
N GLU A 160 13.95 -3.64 -13.74
CA GLU A 160 13.86 -2.30 -13.15
C GLU A 160 13.08 -2.29 -11.84
N TYR A 161 12.01 -3.08 -11.76
CA TYR A 161 11.14 -3.16 -10.59
C TYR A 161 11.34 -4.45 -9.80
N LYS A 162 12.52 -5.08 -9.93
CA LYS A 162 12.87 -6.33 -9.25
C LYS A 162 12.56 -6.25 -7.76
N PHE A 163 12.87 -5.13 -7.12
CA PHE A 163 12.66 -4.89 -5.69
C PHE A 163 11.19 -5.00 -5.24
N LEU A 164 10.22 -4.81 -6.14
CA LEU A 164 8.79 -4.96 -5.87
C LEU A 164 8.28 -6.38 -6.07
N LEU A 165 9.02 -7.24 -6.78
CA LEU A 165 8.60 -8.60 -7.10
C LEU A 165 8.94 -9.57 -5.95
N PRO A 166 8.14 -10.62 -5.76
CA PRO A 166 8.42 -11.64 -4.74
C PRO A 166 9.83 -12.25 -4.82
N GLY A 167 10.45 -12.49 -3.66
CA GLY A 167 11.78 -13.07 -3.53
C GLY A 167 12.94 -12.08 -3.70
N ASN A 168 12.65 -10.78 -3.86
CA ASN A 168 13.64 -9.76 -4.19
C ASN A 168 13.61 -8.57 -3.20
N CYS A 169 13.64 -8.87 -1.91
CA CYS A 169 13.49 -7.87 -0.86
C CYS A 169 14.69 -6.91 -0.68
N ILE A 170 15.85 -7.21 -1.28
CA ILE A 170 17.05 -6.36 -1.15
C ILE A 170 16.81 -5.00 -1.82
N ARG A 171 17.17 -3.93 -1.12
CA ARG A 171 17.06 -2.54 -1.56
C ARG A 171 18.44 -2.00 -1.90
N GLU A 172 18.47 -1.09 -2.86
CA GLU A 172 19.71 -0.52 -3.34
C GLU A 172 20.28 0.48 -2.32
N SER A 173 21.60 0.42 -2.13
CA SER A 173 22.36 1.42 -1.38
C SER A 173 22.59 2.61 -2.31
N GLY A 174 21.57 3.47 -2.44
CA GLY A 174 21.63 4.64 -3.32
C GLY A 174 22.38 5.80 -2.70
#